data_AF-A0A931LFY6-F1
#
_entry.id   AF-A0A931LFY6-F1
#
_cell.length_a   1.000
_cell.length_b   1.000
_cell.length_c   1.000
_cell.angle_alpha   90.00
_cell.angle_beta   90.00
_cell.angle_gamma   90.00
#
_symmetry.space_group_name_H-M   'P 1'
#
loop_
_entity.id
_entity.type
_entity.pdbx_description
1 polymer ?
#
loop_
_entity_poly.entity_id
_entity_poly.type
_entity_poly.pdbx_seq_one_letter_code
_entity_poly.pdbx_strand_id
1 'polypeptide(L)'
;MTEQTPRWIRNLIGVVLGAIVVALALVEAFSATATATAETPEAAWATHLRAVDEALAERAMRRAARSWSNACLAARAARSWRGMLEVGDAALRIGEASGTRAAARPKARQLYLAAFFGARQQQALDGILRAAESFAALGDHDVSEQCLREGERLAADAGDPDARLRVARSRRVVAERLARAAATGGDPLARLGPARDEP
;
A
#
# COMPACT_ATOMS: atom_id res chain seq x y z
N MET A 1 15.01 -47.71 -44.99
CA MET A 1 16.16 -46.88 -44.58
C MET A 1 15.85 -46.29 -43.21
N THR A 2 16.21 -46.99 -42.14
CA THR A 2 16.05 -46.52 -40.76
C THR A 2 17.37 -45.88 -40.33
N GLU A 3 17.36 -44.56 -40.12
CA GLU A 3 18.55 -43.81 -39.71
C GLU A 3 19.02 -44.30 -38.33
N GLN A 4 20.19 -44.94 -38.29
CA GLN A 4 20.90 -45.21 -37.05
C GLN A 4 21.41 -43.88 -36.49
N THR A 5 20.74 -43.37 -35.46
CA THR A 5 21.22 -42.19 -34.71
C THR A 5 22.62 -42.50 -34.17
N PRO A 6 23.65 -41.75 -34.58
CA PRO A 6 25.03 -42.08 -34.23
C PRO A 6 25.25 -41.95 -32.71
N ARG A 7 26.00 -42.91 -32.14
CA ARG A 7 26.15 -43.09 -30.68
C ARG A 7 26.67 -41.84 -29.94
N TRP A 8 27.37 -40.94 -30.64
CA TRP A 8 27.82 -39.67 -30.07
C TRP A 8 26.66 -38.69 -29.79
N ILE A 9 25.58 -38.72 -30.59
CA ILE A 9 24.36 -37.93 -30.36
C ILE A 9 23.63 -38.43 -29.10
N ARG A 10 23.56 -39.75 -28.90
CA ARG A 10 22.96 -40.32 -27.68
C ARG A 10 23.73 -39.93 -26.41
N ASN A 11 25.06 -39.86 -26.50
CA ASN A 11 25.90 -39.42 -25.38
C ASN A 11 25.75 -37.91 -25.12
N LEU A 12 25.62 -37.09 -26.17
CA LEU A 12 25.39 -35.65 -26.04
C LEU A 12 24.03 -35.34 -25.39
N ILE A 13 22.98 -36.07 -25.80
CA ILE A 13 21.64 -35.98 -25.20
C ILE A 13 21.68 -36.38 -23.72
N GLY A 14 22.42 -37.42 -23.37
CA GLY A 14 22.59 -37.84 -21.96
C GLY A 14 23.28 -36.79 -21.09
N VAL A 15 24.32 -36.13 -21.61
CA VAL A 15 25.04 -35.07 -20.88
C VAL A 15 24.18 -33.82 -20.72
N VAL A 16 23.46 -33.40 -21.77
CA VAL A 16 22.57 -32.23 -21.70
C VAL A 16 21.41 -32.49 -20.75
N LEU A 17 20.77 -33.67 -20.81
CA LEU A 17 19.72 -34.05 -19.86
C LEU A 17 20.26 -34.11 -18.42
N GLY A 18 21.46 -34.66 -18.21
CA GLY A 18 22.11 -34.67 -16.91
C GLY A 18 22.38 -33.27 -16.37
N ALA A 19 22.89 -32.36 -17.20
CA ALA A 19 23.14 -30.97 -16.83
C ALA A 19 21.84 -30.21 -16.50
N ILE A 20 20.76 -30.47 -17.24
CA ILE A 20 19.43 -29.89 -16.98
C ILE A 20 18.87 -30.40 -15.65
N VAL A 21 18.99 -31.71 -15.36
CA VAL A 21 18.54 -32.29 -14.09
C VAL A 21 19.35 -31.73 -12.91
N VAL A 22 20.67 -31.56 -13.07
CA VAL A 22 21.52 -30.95 -12.04
C VAL A 22 21.19 -29.47 -11.83
N ALA A 23 20.95 -28.72 -12.91
CA ALA A 23 20.50 -27.33 -12.82
C ALA A 23 19.13 -27.21 -12.14
N LEU A 24 18.19 -28.11 -12.43
CA LEU A 24 16.89 -28.18 -11.75
C LEU A 24 17.06 -28.48 -10.26
N ALA A 25 17.88 -29.47 -9.91
CA ALA A 25 18.15 -29.83 -8.52
C ALA A 25 18.81 -28.70 -7.71
N LEU A 26 19.68 -27.90 -8.35
CA LEU A 26 20.27 -26.71 -7.74
C LEU A 26 19.23 -25.59 -7.51
N VAL A 27 18.26 -25.41 -8.40
CA VAL A 27 17.14 -24.48 -8.22
C VAL A 27 16.23 -24.92 -7.08
N GLU A 28 15.97 -26.22 -6.94
CA GLU A 28 15.16 -26.76 -5.84
C GLU A 28 15.87 -26.66 -4.48
N ALA A 29 17.19 -26.89 -4.43
CA ALA A 29 17.97 -26.73 -3.20
C ALA A 29 18.00 -25.27 -2.70
N PHE A 30 18.02 -24.30 -3.62
CA PHE A 30 17.90 -22.87 -3.29
C PHE A 30 16.49 -22.50 -2.79
N SER A 31 15.47 -23.18 -3.34
CA SER A 31 14.05 -22.97 -2.97
C SER A 31 13.72 -23.59 -1.61
N ALA A 32 14.23 -24.79 -1.31
CA ALA A 32 14.00 -25.50 -0.06
C ALA A 32 14.54 -24.73 1.17
N THR A 33 15.64 -24.01 0.97
CA THR A 33 16.24 -23.17 2.03
C THR A 33 15.46 -21.85 2.20
N ALA A 34 14.85 -21.33 1.13
CA ALA A 34 14.00 -20.13 1.21
C ALA A 34 12.62 -20.42 1.84
N THR A 35 12.09 -21.64 1.69
CA THR A 35 10.76 -22.00 2.21
C THR A 35 10.68 -22.20 3.72
N ALA A 36 11.80 -22.33 4.43
CA ALA A 36 11.76 -22.58 5.89
C ALA A 36 11.38 -21.33 6.73
N THR A 37 11.35 -20.13 6.14
CA THR A 37 10.92 -18.86 6.82
C THR A 37 10.39 -17.81 5.85
N ALA A 38 9.92 -18.17 4.66
CA ALA A 38 9.28 -17.21 3.76
C ALA A 38 7.89 -16.83 4.31
N GLU A 39 7.87 -15.93 5.31
CA GLU A 39 6.71 -15.08 5.54
C GLU A 39 6.30 -14.50 4.18
N THR A 40 5.03 -14.61 3.82
CA THR A 40 4.54 -13.94 2.62
C THR A 40 4.93 -12.47 2.71
N PRO A 41 5.24 -11.78 1.59
CA PRO A 41 5.66 -10.39 1.65
C PRO A 41 4.69 -9.53 2.48
N GLU A 42 3.39 -9.85 2.42
CA GLU A 42 2.33 -9.32 3.29
C GLU A 42 2.55 -9.50 4.77
N ALA A 43 2.84 -10.72 5.20
CA ALA A 43 3.10 -11.01 6.60
C ALA A 43 4.28 -10.18 7.12
N ALA A 44 5.31 -9.95 6.31
CA ALA A 44 6.51 -9.23 6.74
C ALA A 44 6.25 -7.76 7.14
N TRP A 45 5.63 -6.94 6.28
CA TRP A 45 5.35 -5.54 6.66
C TRP A 45 4.27 -5.45 7.75
N ALA A 46 3.26 -6.32 7.71
CA ALA A 46 2.20 -6.34 8.71
C ALA A 46 2.73 -6.70 10.11
N THR A 47 3.70 -7.61 10.21
CA THR A 47 4.41 -7.91 11.46
C THR A 47 5.12 -6.69 12.01
N HIS A 48 5.84 -5.95 11.17
CA HIS A 48 6.49 -4.71 11.60
C HIS A 48 5.49 -3.62 12.02
N LEU A 49 4.33 -3.52 11.36
CA LEU A 49 3.27 -2.59 11.75
C LEU A 49 2.63 -2.96 13.10
N ARG A 50 2.43 -4.25 13.38
CA ARG A 50 2.01 -4.70 14.72
C ARG A 50 3.03 -4.31 15.80
N ALA A 51 4.32 -4.41 15.50
CA ALA A 51 5.38 -3.97 16.39
C ALA A 51 5.46 -2.43 16.54
N VAL A 52 4.97 -1.65 15.57
CA VAL A 52 4.76 -0.20 15.75
C VAL A 52 3.68 0.01 16.81
N ASP A 53 2.55 -0.69 16.68
CA ASP A 53 1.39 -0.48 17.56
C ASP A 53 1.68 -0.87 19.01
N GLU A 54 2.38 -1.99 19.21
CA GLU A 54 2.90 -2.40 20.52
C GLU A 54 3.83 -1.33 21.11
N ALA A 55 4.78 -0.84 20.32
CA ALA A 55 5.71 0.20 20.78
C ALA A 55 5.00 1.54 21.08
N LEU A 56 3.94 1.88 20.35
CA LEU A 56 3.12 3.06 20.65
C LEU A 56 2.37 2.89 21.97
N ALA A 57 1.81 1.70 22.24
CA ALA A 57 1.16 1.38 23.52
C ALA A 57 2.14 1.47 24.71
N GLU A 58 3.37 1.03 24.53
CA GLU A 58 4.47 1.14 25.51
C GLU A 58 5.07 2.57 25.61
N ARG A 59 4.62 3.52 24.78
CA ARG A 59 5.22 4.86 24.60
C ARG A 59 6.71 4.82 24.20
N ALA A 60 7.16 3.71 23.61
CA ALA A 60 8.51 3.47 23.16
C ALA A 60 8.75 4.06 21.75
N MET A 61 8.77 5.40 21.62
CA MET A 61 8.82 6.09 20.32
C MET A 61 10.00 5.68 19.43
N ARG A 62 11.19 5.43 20.00
CA ARG A 62 12.35 4.95 19.23
C ARG A 62 12.13 3.57 18.63
N ARG A 63 11.47 2.67 19.37
CA ARG A 63 11.11 1.32 18.90
C ARG A 63 10.05 1.42 17.81
N ALA A 64 9.03 2.27 17.98
CA ALA A 64 8.01 2.54 16.97
C ALA A 64 8.63 3.05 15.66
N ALA A 65 9.53 4.04 15.71
CA ALA A 65 10.20 4.59 14.52
C ALA A 65 11.06 3.55 13.79
N ARG A 66 11.75 2.68 14.53
CA ARG A 66 12.55 1.58 13.95
C ARG A 66 11.65 0.54 13.28
N SER A 67 10.61 0.07 13.97
CA SER A 67 9.66 -0.88 13.42
C SER A 67 8.95 -0.33 12.17
N TRP A 68 8.59 0.96 12.18
CA TRP A 68 8.00 1.62 11.01
C TRP A 68 8.97 1.70 9.82
N SER A 69 10.26 1.95 10.07
CA SER A 69 11.27 1.94 9.01
C SER A 69 11.42 0.56 8.39
N ASN A 70 11.39 -0.51 9.19
CA ASN A 70 11.40 -1.88 8.70
C ASN A 70 10.12 -2.22 7.91
N ALA A 71 8.96 -1.76 8.36
CA ALA A 71 7.70 -1.88 7.62
C ALA A 71 7.77 -1.19 6.25
N CYS A 72 8.36 0.02 6.18
CA CYS A 72 8.59 0.72 4.92
C CYS A 72 9.45 -0.10 3.95
N LEU A 73 10.55 -0.67 4.45
CA LEU A 73 11.46 -1.47 3.64
C LEU A 73 10.78 -2.74 3.13
N ALA A 74 10.06 -3.46 4.00
CA ALA A 74 9.31 -4.67 3.64
C ALA A 74 8.21 -4.39 2.61
N ALA A 75 7.40 -3.34 2.82
CA ALA A 75 6.33 -2.96 1.89
C ALA A 75 6.88 -2.57 0.51
N ARG A 76 8.01 -1.86 0.48
CA ARG A 76 8.68 -1.47 -0.77
C ARG A 76 9.29 -2.66 -1.49
N ALA A 77 9.95 -3.57 -0.77
CA ALA A 77 10.49 -4.80 -1.33
C ALA A 77 9.39 -5.67 -1.94
N ALA A 78 8.23 -5.73 -1.29
CA ALA A 78 7.05 -6.43 -1.78
C ALA A 78 6.36 -5.77 -2.98
N ARG A 79 6.73 -4.52 -3.35
CA ARG A 79 6.02 -3.69 -4.34
C ARG A 79 4.51 -3.61 -4.07
N SER A 80 4.14 -3.60 -2.79
CA SER A 80 2.75 -3.68 -2.34
C SER A 80 2.15 -2.29 -2.20
N TRP A 81 1.14 -1.97 -3.03
CA TRP A 81 0.38 -0.73 -2.87
C TRP A 81 -0.30 -0.66 -1.50
N ARG A 82 -0.79 -1.81 -1.00
CA ARG A 82 -1.47 -1.89 0.29
C ARG A 82 -0.51 -1.65 1.44
N GLY A 83 0.67 -2.27 1.40
CA GLY A 83 1.71 -2.02 2.41
C GLY A 83 2.10 -0.55 2.47
N MET A 84 2.18 0.13 1.31
CA MET A 84 2.47 1.57 1.28
C MET A 84 1.34 2.43 1.88
N LEU A 85 0.06 2.06 1.71
CA LEU A 85 -1.06 2.72 2.40
C LEU A 85 -0.96 2.53 3.92
N GLU A 86 -0.82 1.28 4.38
CA GLU A 86 -0.79 0.95 5.81
C GLU A 86 0.40 1.60 6.53
N VAL A 87 1.57 1.68 5.88
CA VAL A 87 2.75 2.39 6.38
C VAL A 87 2.53 3.92 6.42
N GLY A 88 1.77 4.47 5.47
CA GLY A 88 1.32 5.87 5.49
C GLY A 88 0.41 6.17 6.68
N ASP A 89 -0.56 5.29 6.94
CA ASP A 89 -1.45 5.39 8.10
C ASP A 89 -0.66 5.29 9.42
N ALA A 90 0.32 4.38 9.48
CA ALA A 90 1.21 4.25 10.63
C ALA A 90 2.06 5.51 10.86
N ALA A 91 2.53 6.19 9.81
CA ALA A 91 3.25 7.46 9.95
C ALA A 91 2.37 8.53 10.62
N LEU A 92 1.09 8.61 10.25
CA LEU A 92 0.15 9.53 10.89
C LEU A 92 -0.11 9.17 12.35
N ARG A 93 -0.27 7.87 12.68
CA ARG A 93 -0.46 7.40 14.06
C ARG A 93 0.75 7.70 14.95
N ILE A 94 1.97 7.50 14.44
CA ILE A 94 3.20 7.86 15.15
C ILE A 94 3.23 9.38 15.39
N GLY A 95 2.97 10.18 14.36
CA GLY A 95 2.92 11.64 14.49
C GLY A 95 1.87 12.12 15.48
N GLU A 96 0.72 11.46 15.54
CA GLU A 96 -0.33 11.76 16.52
C GLU A 96 0.11 11.42 17.95
N ALA A 97 0.69 10.24 18.17
CA ALA A 97 1.21 9.84 19.49
C ALA A 97 2.35 10.75 19.99
N SER A 98 3.12 11.35 19.08
CA SER A 98 4.20 12.30 19.42
C SER A 98 3.77 13.77 19.41
N GLY A 99 2.49 14.08 19.15
CA GLY A 99 2.02 15.48 19.05
C GLY A 99 2.54 16.24 17.82
N THR A 100 3.09 15.54 16.82
CA THR A 100 3.69 16.09 15.60
C THR A 100 2.98 15.63 14.33
N ARG A 101 1.66 15.36 14.40
CA ARG A 101 0.85 14.88 13.26
C ARG A 101 1.00 15.76 12.01
N ALA A 102 1.08 17.07 12.18
CA ALA A 102 1.30 18.00 11.08
C ALA A 102 2.61 17.74 10.32
N ALA A 103 3.69 17.40 11.04
CA ALA A 103 4.99 17.05 10.45
C ALA A 103 4.99 15.67 9.78
N ALA A 104 4.10 14.76 10.20
CA ALA A 104 3.93 13.45 9.57
C ALA A 104 3.13 13.50 8.25
N ARG A 105 2.29 14.52 8.03
CA ARG A 105 1.42 14.63 6.84
C ARG A 105 2.17 14.56 5.51
N PRO A 106 3.26 15.32 5.27
CA PRO A 106 3.99 15.23 4.00
C PRO A 106 4.52 13.83 3.72
N LYS A 107 4.95 13.12 4.76
CA LYS A 107 5.46 11.74 4.64
C LYS A 107 4.33 10.77 4.29
N ALA A 108 3.19 10.85 4.97
CA ALA A 108 2.02 10.04 4.65
C ALA A 108 1.55 10.28 3.21
N ARG A 109 1.50 11.55 2.78
CA ARG A 109 1.15 11.93 1.41
C ARG A 109 2.06 11.28 0.36
N GLN A 110 3.38 11.26 0.59
CA GLN A 110 4.33 10.59 -0.31
C GLN A 110 4.08 9.08 -0.40
N LEU A 111 3.77 8.43 0.73
CA LEU A 111 3.49 7.01 0.79
C LEU A 111 2.18 6.66 0.07
N TYR A 112 1.14 7.49 0.21
CA TYR A 112 -0.11 7.34 -0.52
C TYR A 112 0.06 7.55 -2.02
N LEU A 113 0.92 8.48 -2.46
CA LEU A 113 1.23 8.62 -3.89
C LEU A 113 1.91 7.35 -4.44
N ALA A 114 2.86 6.80 -3.70
CA ALA A 114 3.51 5.55 -4.09
C ALA A 114 2.50 4.38 -4.15
N ALA A 115 1.57 4.30 -3.20
CA ALA A 115 0.49 3.33 -3.22
C ALA A 115 -0.43 3.51 -4.44
N PHE A 116 -0.87 4.74 -4.73
CA PHE A 116 -1.72 5.03 -5.89
C PHE A 116 -1.06 4.63 -7.21
N PHE A 117 0.21 5.00 -7.43
CA PHE A 117 0.92 4.61 -8.65
C PHE A 117 1.18 3.11 -8.73
N GLY A 118 1.39 2.44 -7.60
CA GLY A 118 1.47 0.98 -7.53
C GLY A 118 0.14 0.30 -7.90
N ALA A 119 -0.97 0.77 -7.33
CA ALA A 119 -2.31 0.28 -7.61
C ALA A 119 -2.70 0.51 -9.08
N ARG A 120 -2.37 1.68 -9.63
CA ARG A 120 -2.61 1.98 -11.05
C ARG A 120 -1.84 1.05 -11.98
N GLN A 121 -0.56 0.77 -11.71
CA GLN A 121 0.22 -0.19 -12.50
C GLN A 121 -0.36 -1.60 -12.45
N GLN A 122 -0.92 -1.99 -11.31
CA GLN A 122 -1.55 -3.30 -11.11
C GLN A 122 -3.02 -3.35 -11.56
N GLN A 123 -3.57 -2.24 -12.08
CA GLN A 123 -5.01 -2.10 -12.40
C GLN A 123 -5.90 -2.50 -11.22
N ALA A 124 -5.44 -2.20 -9.99
CA ALA A 124 -6.12 -2.56 -8.76
C ALA A 124 -7.08 -1.44 -8.35
N LEU A 125 -8.37 -1.57 -8.73
CA LEU A 125 -9.41 -0.58 -8.41
C LEU A 125 -9.47 -0.27 -6.91
N ASP A 126 -9.44 -1.31 -6.07
CA ASP A 126 -9.51 -1.13 -4.61
C ASP A 126 -8.34 -0.29 -4.08
N GLY A 127 -7.14 -0.46 -4.64
CA GLY A 127 -5.98 0.34 -4.26
C GLY A 127 -6.11 1.81 -4.68
N ILE A 128 -6.70 2.07 -5.85
CA ILE A 128 -7.00 3.43 -6.32
C ILE A 128 -8.01 4.12 -5.40
N LEU A 129 -9.10 3.43 -5.07
CA LEU A 129 -10.17 3.96 -4.22
C LEU A 129 -9.69 4.19 -2.78
N ARG A 130 -8.93 3.25 -2.19
CA ARG A 130 -8.35 3.44 -0.86
C ARG A 130 -7.36 4.61 -0.83
N ALA A 131 -6.56 4.81 -1.88
CA ALA A 131 -5.69 5.98 -1.97
C ALA A 131 -6.49 7.29 -2.03
N ALA A 132 -7.58 7.34 -2.79
CA ALA A 132 -8.48 8.50 -2.84
C ALA A 132 -9.01 8.87 -1.45
N GLU A 133 -9.48 7.88 -0.70
CA GLU A 133 -9.97 8.04 0.66
C GLU A 133 -8.87 8.52 1.62
N SER A 134 -7.64 8.00 1.50
CA SER A 134 -6.48 8.44 2.28
C SER A 134 -6.08 9.89 1.98
N PHE A 135 -6.10 10.32 0.72
CA PHE A 135 -5.89 11.73 0.36
C PHE A 135 -6.98 12.64 0.91
N ALA A 136 -8.26 12.22 0.83
CA ALA A 136 -9.36 12.96 1.43
C ALA A 136 -9.19 13.13 2.95
N ALA A 137 -8.68 12.11 3.65
CA ALA A 137 -8.38 12.18 5.08
C ALA A 137 -7.23 13.15 5.41
N LEU A 138 -6.34 13.45 4.46
CA LEU A 138 -5.32 14.49 4.60
C LEU A 138 -5.85 15.90 4.28
N GLY A 139 -7.01 16.01 3.64
CA GLY A 139 -7.55 17.25 3.08
C GLY A 139 -7.10 17.53 1.64
N ASP A 140 -6.43 16.58 0.98
CA ASP A 140 -5.95 16.71 -0.40
C ASP A 140 -7.11 16.46 -1.39
N HIS A 141 -8.03 17.42 -1.47
CA HIS A 141 -9.25 17.35 -2.27
C HIS A 141 -8.97 17.01 -3.74
N ASP A 142 -8.11 17.78 -4.40
CA ASP A 142 -7.86 17.66 -5.84
C ASP A 142 -7.22 16.32 -6.21
N VAL A 143 -6.36 15.81 -5.34
CA VAL A 143 -5.71 14.50 -5.53
C VAL A 143 -6.73 13.38 -5.34
N SER A 144 -7.58 13.49 -4.32
CA SER A 144 -8.66 12.52 -4.07
C SER A 144 -9.61 12.41 -5.27
N GLU A 145 -10.07 13.55 -5.81
CA GLU A 145 -10.93 13.58 -7.00
C GLU A 145 -10.23 13.01 -8.24
N GLN A 146 -8.93 13.28 -8.41
CA GLN A 146 -8.19 12.66 -9.51
C GLN A 146 -8.14 11.13 -9.37
N CYS A 147 -7.88 10.60 -8.18
CA CYS A 147 -7.90 9.15 -7.94
C CYS A 147 -9.28 8.55 -8.24
N LEU A 148 -10.37 9.21 -7.84
CA LEU A 148 -11.74 8.76 -8.13
C LEU A 148 -12.02 8.73 -9.63
N ARG A 149 -11.63 9.77 -10.38
CA ARG A 149 -11.76 9.79 -11.85
C ARG A 149 -11.02 8.65 -12.54
N GLU A 150 -9.82 8.30 -12.07
CA GLU A 150 -9.11 7.12 -12.61
C GLU A 150 -9.80 5.81 -12.25
N GLY A 151 -10.37 5.69 -11.03
CA GLY A 151 -11.17 4.54 -10.64
C GLY A 151 -12.44 4.37 -11.48
N GLU A 152 -13.10 5.48 -11.84
CA GLU A 152 -14.26 5.48 -12.75
C GLU A 152 -13.90 4.99 -14.13
N ARG A 153 -12.79 5.48 -14.70
CA ARG A 153 -12.30 5.03 -16.00
C ARG A 153 -12.05 3.53 -15.99
N LEU A 154 -11.32 3.04 -14.98
CA LEU A 154 -11.04 1.62 -14.84
C LEU A 154 -12.32 0.77 -14.69
N ALA A 155 -13.30 1.23 -13.91
CA ALA A 155 -14.58 0.53 -13.75
C ALA A 155 -15.44 0.57 -15.03
N ALA A 156 -15.36 1.65 -15.80
CA ALA A 156 -16.03 1.76 -17.10
C ALA A 156 -15.41 0.79 -18.12
N ASP A 157 -14.08 0.77 -18.21
CA ASP A 157 -13.33 -0.09 -19.13
C ASP A 157 -13.54 -1.58 -18.83
N ALA A 158 -13.65 -1.95 -17.55
CA ALA A 158 -13.94 -3.33 -17.14
C ALA A 158 -15.40 -3.76 -17.42
N GLY A 159 -16.32 -2.82 -17.63
CA GLY A 159 -17.74 -3.11 -17.85
C GLY A 159 -18.48 -3.72 -16.64
N ASP A 160 -17.85 -3.77 -15.47
CA ASP A 160 -18.37 -4.42 -14.26
C ASP A 160 -19.30 -3.48 -13.46
N PRO A 161 -20.60 -3.83 -13.28
CA PRO A 161 -21.50 -3.07 -12.44
C PRO A 161 -21.05 -2.97 -10.99
N ASP A 162 -20.41 -4.01 -10.43
CA ASP A 162 -19.93 -3.97 -9.04
C ASP A 162 -18.79 -2.97 -8.87
N ALA A 163 -17.84 -2.93 -9.82
CA ALA A 163 -16.80 -1.90 -9.84
C ALA A 163 -17.37 -0.48 -9.80
N ARG A 164 -18.45 -0.20 -10.53
CA ARG A 164 -19.13 1.11 -10.49
C ARG A 164 -19.76 1.39 -9.12
N LEU A 165 -20.35 0.38 -8.49
CA LEU A 165 -20.89 0.51 -7.12
C LEU A 165 -19.79 0.78 -6.09
N ARG A 166 -18.62 0.12 -6.22
CA ARG A 166 -17.45 0.37 -5.35
C ARG A 166 -16.96 1.81 -5.49
N VAL A 167 -16.87 2.33 -6.71
CA VAL A 167 -16.52 3.73 -6.96
C VAL A 167 -17.54 4.69 -6.35
N ALA A 168 -18.83 4.46 -6.58
CA ALA A 168 -19.90 5.31 -6.03
C ALA A 168 -19.88 5.34 -4.49
N ARG A 169 -19.60 4.19 -3.86
CA ARG A 169 -19.41 4.10 -2.40
C ARG A 169 -18.21 4.95 -1.95
N SER A 170 -17.07 4.81 -2.61
CA SER A 170 -15.86 5.54 -2.25
C SER A 170 -16.05 7.06 -2.41
N ARG A 171 -16.76 7.52 -3.44
CA ARG A 171 -17.15 8.94 -3.59
C ARG A 171 -17.91 9.48 -2.38
N ARG A 172 -18.87 8.71 -1.84
CA ARG A 172 -19.61 9.11 -0.63
C ARG A 172 -18.69 9.24 0.57
N VAL A 173 -17.80 8.25 0.78
CA VAL A 173 -16.82 8.27 1.87
C VAL A 173 -15.88 9.48 1.76
N VAL A 174 -15.40 9.78 0.55
CA VAL A 174 -14.56 10.96 0.28
C VAL A 174 -15.31 12.24 0.61
N ALA A 175 -16.55 12.40 0.13
CA ALA A 175 -17.37 13.58 0.40
C ALA A 175 -17.59 13.79 1.92
N GLU A 176 -17.91 12.73 2.66
CA GLU A 176 -18.08 12.77 4.12
C GLU A 176 -16.79 13.18 4.86
N ARG A 177 -15.62 12.71 4.40
CA ARG A 177 -14.34 13.08 5.00
C ARG A 177 -14.00 14.55 4.76
N LEU A 178 -14.23 15.03 3.54
CA LEU A 178 -14.00 16.42 3.16
C LEU A 178 -14.94 17.36 3.93
N ALA A 179 -16.21 16.99 4.09
CA ALA A 179 -17.17 17.74 4.90
C ALA A 179 -16.74 17.82 6.38
N ARG A 180 -16.26 16.72 6.97
CA ARG A 180 -15.74 16.71 8.35
C ARG A 180 -14.48 17.57 8.50
N ALA A 181 -13.57 17.50 7.54
CA ALA A 181 -12.38 18.35 7.52
C ALA A 181 -12.73 19.83 7.47
N ALA A 182 -13.68 20.23 6.60
CA ALA A 182 -14.17 21.60 6.52
C ALA A 182 -14.83 22.07 7.83
N ALA A 183 -15.61 21.22 8.50
CA ALA A 183 -16.22 21.55 9.79
C ALA A 183 -15.20 21.75 10.92
N THR A 184 -14.01 21.15 10.81
CA THR A 184 -12.92 21.25 11.80
C THR A 184 -11.98 22.42 11.51
N GLY A 185 -11.86 22.83 10.23
CA GLY A 185 -11.08 23.98 9.79
C GLY A 185 -11.82 25.32 9.81
N GLY A 186 -13.14 25.32 10.02
CA GLY A 186 -13.96 26.53 10.20
C GLY A 186 -13.74 27.16 11.58
N ASP A 187 -13.19 28.37 11.57
CA ASP A 187 -12.83 29.20 12.72
C ASP A 187 -13.89 29.18 13.87
N PRO A 188 -13.50 28.79 15.11
CA PRO A 188 -14.35 28.90 16.29
C PRO A 188 -14.79 30.35 16.60
N LEU A 189 -14.04 31.35 16.14
CA LEU A 189 -14.32 32.77 16.41
C LEU A 189 -15.46 33.31 15.54
N ALA A 190 -15.76 32.70 14.39
CA ALA A 190 -16.92 33.07 13.57
C ALA A 190 -18.27 32.67 14.20
N ARG A 191 -18.25 31.84 15.27
CA ARG A 191 -19.46 31.44 16.02
C ARG A 191 -19.78 32.34 17.20
N LEU A 192 -18.86 33.23 17.58
CA LEU A 192 -19.17 34.35 18.48
C LEU A 192 -19.78 35.45 17.62
N GLY A 193 -21.10 35.37 17.42
CA GLY A 193 -21.86 36.48 16.84
C GLY A 193 -21.58 37.79 17.60
N PRO A 194 -21.79 38.95 16.96
CA PRO A 194 -21.41 40.24 17.54
C PRO A 194 -22.01 40.34 18.94
N ALA A 195 -21.14 40.62 19.92
CA ALA A 195 -21.54 40.92 21.28
C ALA A 195 -22.69 41.92 21.21
N ARG A 196 -23.84 41.56 21.78
CA ARG A 196 -24.96 42.49 21.91
C ARG A 196 -24.45 43.67 22.72
N ASP A 197 -24.41 44.84 22.09
CA ASP A 197 -24.35 46.11 22.78
C ASP A 197 -25.60 46.20 23.67
N GLU A 198 -25.43 46.09 24.98
CA GLU A 198 -26.44 46.54 25.94
C GLU A 198 -26.17 48.02 26.28
N PRO A 199 -27.22 48.88 26.28
CA PRO A 199 -27.10 50.27 26.73
C PRO A 199 -26.98 50.40 28.26
#